data_AF-A0A023EEP4-F1
#
_entry.id   AF-A0A023EEP4-F1
#
_cell.length_a   1.000
_cell.length_b   1.000
_cell.length_c   1.000
_cell.angle_alpha   90.00
_cell.angle_beta   90.00
_cell.angle_gamma   90.00
#
_symmetry.space_group_name_H-M   'P 1'
#
loop_
_entity.id
_entity.type
_entity.pdbx_description
1 polymer ?
#
loop_
_entity_poly.entity_id
_entity_poly.type
_entity_poly.pdbx_seq_one_letter_code
_entity_poly.pdbx_strand_id
1 'polypeptide(L)'
;MIASRALLLGRLLQRVASSPATRATVRNQLVRHGHDVAYRMNGPKPDMMVRVGAQVAGGMMWWWVLWHLFHEYEHITGEFDYPDPTLWTNAELGIPADDE
;
A
#
# COMPACT_ATOMS: atom_id res chain seq x y z
N MET A 1 9.41 37.89 29.00
CA MET A 1 9.21 37.21 27.69
C MET A 1 7.83 36.58 27.49
N ILE A 2 7.05 36.31 28.54
CA ILE A 2 5.75 35.60 28.44
C ILE A 2 4.62 36.51 27.89
N ALA A 3 4.61 37.80 28.25
CA ALA A 3 3.55 38.74 27.83
C ALA A 3 3.50 38.98 26.30
N SER A 4 4.64 38.98 25.62
CA SER A 4 4.72 39.15 24.16
C SER A 4 4.07 37.99 23.40
N ARG A 5 4.27 36.77 23.88
CA ARG A 5 3.66 35.56 23.29
C ARG A 5 2.14 35.52 23.50
N ALA A 6 1.65 36.00 24.65
CA ALA A 6 0.22 36.09 24.92
C ALA A 6 -0.50 37.11 24.01
N LEU A 7 0.13 38.25 23.73
CA LEU A 7 -0.42 39.27 22.82
C LEU A 7 -0.45 38.80 21.37
N LEU A 8 0.56 38.03 20.94
CA LEU A 8 0.59 37.43 19.61
C LEU A 8 -0.51 36.36 19.45
N LEU A 9 -0.73 35.51 20.46
CA LEU A 9 -1.82 34.54 20.47
C LEU A 9 -3.19 35.21 20.46
N GLY A 10 -3.40 36.26 21.25
CA GLY A 10 -4.64 37.02 21.27
C GLY A 10 -4.97 37.66 19.92
N ARG A 11 -3.96 38.26 19.25
CA ARG A 11 -4.13 38.84 17.91
C ARG A 11 -4.37 37.79 16.83
N LEU A 12 -3.77 36.60 16.97
CA LEU A 12 -4.01 35.49 16.07
C LEU A 12 -5.44 34.95 16.19
N LEU A 13 -5.92 34.77 17.43
CA LEU A 13 -7.30 34.37 17.74
C LEU A 13 -8.31 35.37 17.20
N GLN A 14 -8.05 36.67 17.40
CA GLN A 14 -8.95 37.71 16.92
C GLN A 14 -9.01 37.76 15.39
N ARG A 15 -7.89 37.53 14.69
CA ARG A 15 -7.87 37.40 13.21
C ARG A 15 -8.61 36.17 12.70
N VAL A 16 -8.53 35.04 13.40
CA VAL A 16 -9.29 33.83 13.04
C VAL A 16 -10.79 34.07 13.26
N ALA A 17 -11.16 34.70 14.38
CA ALA A 17 -12.56 35.01 14.71
C ALA A 17 -13.17 36.07 13.79
N SER A 18 -12.37 37.05 13.32
CA SER A 18 -12.83 38.14 12.44
C SER A 18 -12.61 37.87 10.94
N SER A 19 -12.06 36.71 10.56
CA SER A 19 -11.82 36.39 9.15
C SER A 19 -13.16 36.13 8.45
N PRO A 20 -13.53 36.89 7.41
CA PRO A 20 -14.77 36.65 6.65
C PRO A 20 -14.77 35.29 5.93
N ALA A 21 -13.63 34.58 5.89
CA ALA A 21 -13.54 33.22 5.36
C ALA A 21 -14.25 32.16 6.21
N THR A 22 -14.60 32.44 7.47
CA THR A 22 -15.40 31.53 8.32
C THR A 22 -16.90 31.72 8.17
N ARG A 23 -17.37 32.74 7.42
CA ARG A 23 -18.72 32.68 6.84
C ARG A 23 -18.67 31.71 5.67
N ALA A 24 -18.63 30.42 6.01
CA ALA A 24 -18.96 29.38 5.08
C ALA A 24 -20.35 29.72 4.53
N THR A 25 -20.41 30.20 3.29
CA THR A 25 -21.65 30.21 2.52
C THR A 25 -22.15 28.78 2.60
N VAL A 26 -23.20 28.56 3.40
CA VAL A 26 -23.85 27.26 3.49
C VAL A 26 -24.36 26.99 2.08
N ARG A 27 -23.58 26.19 1.34
CA ARG A 27 -23.92 25.78 0.01
C ARG A 27 -25.08 24.82 0.20
N ASN A 28 -26.30 25.35 0.18
CA ASN A 28 -27.56 24.57 0.12
C ASN A 28 -27.66 23.86 -1.23
N GLN A 29 -26.60 23.18 -1.67
CA GLN A 29 -26.72 22.22 -2.74
C GLN A 29 -27.48 21.05 -2.16
N LEU A 30 -28.69 20.83 -2.67
CA LEU A 30 -29.48 19.66 -2.39
C LEU A 30 -28.63 18.42 -2.70
N VAL A 31 -28.20 17.71 -1.66
CA VAL A 31 -27.53 16.43 -1.81
C VAL A 31 -28.59 15.44 -2.29
N ARG A 32 -28.49 14.99 -3.55
CA ARG A 32 -29.41 14.01 -4.12
C ARG A 32 -28.78 12.62 -3.99
N HIS A 33 -29.46 11.71 -3.30
CA HIS A 33 -29.10 10.30 -3.22
C HIS A 33 -29.53 9.54 -4.50
N GLY A 34 -29.06 10.02 -5.66
CA GLY A 34 -29.29 9.35 -6.95
C GLY A 34 -28.36 8.14 -7.15
N HIS A 35 -28.68 7.28 -8.10
CA HIS A 35 -27.79 6.20 -8.51
C HIS A 35 -26.51 6.77 -9.14
N ASP A 36 -25.37 6.20 -8.78
CA ASP A 36 -24.03 6.66 -9.20
C ASP A 36 -23.73 6.27 -10.66
N VAL A 37 -24.27 7.06 -11.61
CA VAL A 37 -23.99 6.93 -13.05
C VAL A 37 -23.14 8.11 -13.50
N ALA A 38 -21.95 7.83 -14.03
CA ALA A 38 -21.09 8.81 -14.70
C ALA A 38 -21.01 8.51 -16.20
N TYR A 39 -21.07 9.54 -17.05
CA TYR A 39 -20.92 9.41 -18.51
C TYR A 39 -19.75 10.28 -18.99
N ARG A 40 -18.80 9.69 -19.74
CA ARG A 40 -17.60 10.35 -20.27
C ARG A 40 -16.74 11.09 -19.22
N MET A 41 -16.88 10.71 -17.96
CA MET A 41 -16.09 11.24 -16.84
C MET A 41 -15.80 10.12 -15.86
N ASN A 42 -14.82 10.33 -14.98
CA ASN A 42 -14.53 9.37 -13.92
C ASN A 42 -15.77 9.19 -13.05
N GLY A 43 -16.03 7.94 -12.65
CA GLY A 43 -17.10 7.60 -11.72
C GLY A 43 -17.00 8.39 -10.41
N PRO A 44 -18.13 8.52 -9.68
CA PRO A 44 -18.10 9.12 -8.36
C PRO A 44 -17.10 8.39 -7.48
N LYS A 45 -16.45 9.16 -6.61
CA LYS A 45 -15.39 8.61 -5.76
C LYS A 45 -16.01 7.59 -4.82
N PRO A 46 -15.47 6.37 -4.72
CA PRO A 46 -16.00 5.38 -3.79
C PRO A 46 -15.89 5.90 -2.35
N ASP A 47 -16.76 5.37 -1.49
CA ASP A 47 -16.81 5.75 -0.08
C ASP A 47 -15.42 5.62 0.58
N MET A 48 -15.17 6.45 1.59
CA MET A 48 -13.88 6.49 2.26
C MET A 48 -13.50 5.12 2.84
N MET A 49 -14.48 4.39 3.40
CA MET A 49 -14.23 3.06 3.94
C MET A 49 -13.74 2.09 2.87
N VAL A 50 -14.34 2.12 1.67
CA VAL A 50 -13.94 1.26 0.55
C VAL A 50 -12.53 1.59 0.11
N ARG A 51 -12.18 2.88 0.03
CA ARG A 51 -10.84 3.32 -0.39
C ARG A 51 -9.75 2.95 0.62
N VAL A 52 -10.03 3.16 1.90
CA VAL A 52 -9.11 2.77 2.98
C VAL A 52 -9.00 1.25 3.05
N GLY A 53 -10.12 0.53 2.94
CA GLY A 53 -10.15 -0.93 2.89
C GLY A 53 -9.31 -1.48 1.75
N ALA A 54 -9.39 -0.89 0.56
CA ALA A 54 -8.55 -1.28 -0.59
C ALA A 54 -7.05 -1.05 -0.32
N GLN A 55 -6.68 0.05 0.32
CA GLN A 55 -5.28 0.33 0.69
C GLN A 55 -4.75 -0.62 1.76
N VAL A 56 -5.56 -0.92 2.78
CA VAL A 56 -5.21 -1.86 3.85
C VAL A 56 -5.07 -3.27 3.31
N ALA A 57 -6.00 -3.72 2.46
CA ALA A 57 -5.93 -5.03 1.82
C ALA A 57 -4.68 -5.15 0.91
N GLY A 58 -4.42 -4.13 0.09
CA GLY A 58 -3.22 -4.11 -0.76
C GLY A 58 -1.92 -4.06 0.05
N GLY A 59 -1.89 -3.29 1.15
CA GLY A 59 -0.75 -3.22 2.05
C GLY A 59 -0.51 -4.54 2.79
N MET A 60 -1.57 -5.19 3.27
CA MET A 60 -1.50 -6.49 3.93
C MET A 60 -0.99 -7.58 2.98
N MET A 61 -1.48 -7.60 1.73
CA MET A 61 -1.01 -8.51 0.70
C MET A 61 0.50 -8.35 0.46
N TRP A 62 0.99 -7.12 0.23
CA TRP A 62 2.41 -6.89 -0.01
C TRP A 62 3.27 -7.14 1.21
N TRP A 63 2.78 -6.80 2.41
CA TRP A 63 3.46 -7.15 3.65
C TRP A 63 3.64 -8.66 3.77
N TRP A 64 2.60 -9.45 3.49
CA TRP A 64 2.67 -10.92 3.53
C TRP A 64 3.67 -11.49 2.53
N VAL A 65 3.64 -11.01 1.28
CA VAL A 65 4.59 -11.42 0.23
C VAL A 65 6.02 -11.11 0.64
N LEU A 66 6.30 -9.88 1.08
CA LEU A 66 7.65 -9.47 1.46
C LEU A 66 8.13 -10.17 2.74
N TRP A 67 7.21 -10.47 3.65
CA TRP A 67 7.51 -11.20 4.87
C TRP A 67 8.00 -12.62 4.57
N HIS A 68 7.25 -13.38 3.76
CA HIS A 68 7.65 -14.74 3.35
C HIS A 68 8.84 -14.73 2.40
N LEU A 69 8.98 -13.71 1.56
CA LEU A 69 10.17 -13.56 0.73
C LEU A 69 11.44 -13.36 1.57
N PHE A 70 11.36 -12.79 2.77
CA PHE A 70 12.53 -12.66 3.64
C PHE A 70 12.75 -13.87 4.55
N HIS A 71 11.66 -14.49 5.04
CA HIS A 71 11.76 -15.59 6.01
C HIS A 71 11.89 -16.97 5.38
N GLU A 72 11.31 -17.15 4.21
CA GLU A 72 11.09 -18.44 3.58
C GLU A 72 11.36 -18.34 2.07
N TYR A 73 12.44 -17.64 1.71
CA TYR A 73 12.83 -17.38 0.31
C TYR A 73 13.19 -18.67 -0.46
N GLU A 74 13.51 -19.74 0.26
CA GLU A 74 13.87 -21.05 -0.26
C GLU A 74 12.77 -21.68 -1.10
N HIS A 75 11.49 -21.36 -0.85
CA HIS A 75 10.38 -21.78 -1.72
C HIS A 75 10.48 -21.24 -3.15
N ILE A 76 11.22 -20.14 -3.35
CA ILE A 76 11.44 -19.51 -4.64
C ILE A 76 12.80 -19.92 -5.21
N THR A 77 13.85 -19.91 -4.41
CA THR A 77 15.22 -20.20 -4.87
C THR A 77 15.57 -21.68 -4.93
N GLY A 78 14.75 -22.54 -4.33
CA GLY A 78 15.04 -23.95 -4.10
C GLY A 78 15.54 -24.17 -2.67
N GLU A 79 15.04 -25.24 -2.04
CA GLU A 79 15.43 -25.69 -0.70
C GLU A 79 16.67 -26.60 -0.74
N PHE A 80 16.86 -27.32 -1.84
CA PHE A 80 17.93 -28.30 -1.99
C PHE A 80 18.93 -27.87 -3.05
N ASP A 81 20.20 -28.13 -2.79
CA ASP A 81 21.27 -27.94 -3.77
C ASP A 81 21.02 -28.83 -5.00
N TYR A 82 21.18 -28.24 -6.18
CA TYR A 82 21.04 -28.98 -7.41
C TYR A 82 22.30 -29.84 -7.65
N PRO A 83 22.18 -31.18 -7.77
CA PRO A 83 23.34 -32.03 -7.97
C PRO A 83 23.95 -31.79 -9.36
N ASP A 84 25.28 -31.73 -9.42
CA ASP A 84 26.01 -31.67 -10.69
C ASP A 84 26.08 -33.07 -11.32
N PRO A 85 25.46 -33.29 -12.50
CA PRO A 85 25.44 -34.61 -13.14
C PRO A 85 26.82 -35.08 -13.59
N THR A 86 27.79 -34.18 -13.75
CA THR A 86 29.16 -34.53 -14.20
C THR A 86 29.98 -35.22 -13.10
N LEU A 87 29.55 -35.09 -11.84
CA LEU A 87 30.18 -35.73 -10.69
C LEU A 87 29.73 -37.19 -10.51
N TRP A 88 28.66 -37.61 -11.20
CA TRP A 88 28.18 -38.98 -11.12
C TRP A 88 29.11 -39.93 -11.87
N THR A 89 29.51 -40.99 -11.19
CA THR A 89 30.43 -41.97 -11.79
C THR A 89 29.69 -42.89 -12.76
N ASN A 90 30.38 -43.37 -13.80
CA ASN A 90 29.81 -44.35 -14.74
C ASN A 90 29.26 -45.60 -14.02
N ALA A 91 29.87 -46.00 -12.90
CA ALA A 91 29.40 -47.11 -12.08
C ALA A 91 28.04 -46.84 -11.43
N GLU A 92 27.81 -45.64 -10.89
CA GLU A 92 26.49 -45.23 -10.33
C GLU A 92 25.42 -45.10 -11.42
N LEU A 93 25.84 -44.73 -12.64
CA LEU A 93 24.97 -44.60 -13.81
C LEU A 93 24.72 -45.93 -14.53
N GLY A 94 25.40 -47.01 -14.14
CA GLY A 94 25.31 -48.32 -14.79
C GLY A 94 25.84 -48.34 -16.22
N ILE A 95 26.75 -47.42 -16.56
CA ILE A 95 27.40 -47.36 -17.87
C ILE A 95 28.58 -48.34 -17.86
N PRO A 96 28.57 -49.41 -18.68
CA PRO A 96 29.67 -50.36 -18.74
C PRO A 96 30.94 -49.69 -19.29
N ALA A 97 32.10 -50.20 -18.89
CA ALA A 97 33.36 -49.79 -19.48
C ALA A 97 33.46 -50.33 -20.91
N ASP A 98 34.15 -49.61 -21.80
CA ASP A 98 34.29 -49.96 -23.21
C ASP A 98 35.16 -51.22 -23.46
N ASP A 99 35.72 -51.82 -22.40
CA ASP A 99 36.81 -52.81 -22.46
C ASP A 99 36.35 -54.28 -22.29
N GLU A 100 35.14 -54.63 -22.71
CA GLU A 100 34.66 -56.04 -22.83
C GLU A 100 34.67 -56.56 -24.28
#